data_AF-A0A2E9INH4-F1
#
_entry.id   AF-A0A2E9INH4-F1
#
_cell.length_a   1.000
_cell.length_b   1.000
_cell.length_c   1.000
_cell.angle_alpha   90.00
_cell.angle_beta   90.00
_cell.angle_gamma   90.00
#
_symmetry.space_group_name_H-M   'P 1'
#
loop_
_entity.id
_entity.type
_entity.pdbx_description
1 polymer ?
#
loop_
_entity_poly.entity_id
_entity_poly.type
_entity_poly.pdbx_seq_one_letter_code
_entity_poly.pdbx_strand_id
1 'polypeptide(L)'
;MKQQFESTGKKLRLDNHQRRNLAKRGKAMGWAQLQQYATLVRPETILGWHRKLVALKYTSRRVVKTDRQERMEVIRELCVKFAEENMGWGYGRIQGALSNLGYKVSMTTVGNILRAKGIIPSPERGKQSNWTEHDSA
;
A
#
# COMPACT_ATOMS: atom_id res chain seq x y z
N MET A 1 -12.11 14.12 30.71
CA MET A 1 -11.33 12.87 30.82
C MET A 1 -10.89 12.55 32.24
N LYS A 2 -10.35 13.50 33.03
CA LYS A 2 -9.95 13.24 34.43
C LYS A 2 -11.13 12.80 35.32
N GLN A 3 -12.28 13.48 35.22
CA GLN A 3 -13.51 13.17 35.95
C GLN A 3 -14.11 11.79 35.64
N GLN A 4 -13.97 11.27 34.41
CA GLN A 4 -14.52 9.96 34.04
C GLN A 4 -13.72 8.78 34.64
N PHE A 5 -12.44 9.02 34.99
CA PHE A 5 -11.57 7.97 35.51
C PHE A 5 -11.75 7.77 37.01
N GLU A 6 -11.91 8.86 37.77
CA GLU A 6 -12.16 8.84 39.21
C GLU A 6 -13.43 8.04 39.58
N SER A 7 -14.42 7.97 38.67
CA SER A 7 -15.66 7.21 38.91
C SER A 7 -15.57 5.71 38.60
N THR A 8 -14.55 5.23 37.87
CA THR A 8 -14.60 3.88 37.25
C THR A 8 -13.53 2.91 37.78
N GLY A 9 -12.44 3.39 38.39
CA GLY A 9 -11.43 2.56 39.06
C GLY A 9 -10.70 1.51 38.18
N LYS A 10 -10.96 1.49 36.87
CA LYS A 10 -10.40 0.52 35.91
C LYS A 10 -9.51 1.21 34.89
N LYS A 11 -8.45 0.54 34.44
CA LYS A 11 -7.57 0.99 33.34
C LYS A 11 -8.41 1.33 32.11
N LEU A 12 -8.32 2.59 31.65
CA LEU A 12 -9.07 3.08 30.50
C LEU A 12 -8.57 2.38 29.22
N ARG A 13 -9.46 1.67 28.50
CA ARG A 13 -9.14 1.16 27.15
C ARG A 13 -9.18 2.33 26.16
N LEU A 14 -8.01 2.87 25.84
CA LEU A 14 -7.88 3.97 24.89
C LEU A 14 -7.92 3.47 23.44
N ASP A 15 -8.75 4.10 22.62
CA ASP A 15 -8.79 3.91 21.17
C ASP A 15 -7.56 4.54 20.48
N ASN A 16 -7.17 4.03 19.31
CA ASN A 16 -6.04 4.54 18.53
C ASN A 16 -6.15 6.04 18.22
N HIS A 17 -7.36 6.57 17.99
CA HIS A 17 -7.56 8.00 17.80
C HIS A 17 -7.22 8.80 19.08
N GLN A 18 -7.67 8.30 20.23
CA GLN A 18 -7.38 8.91 21.54
C GLN A 18 -5.87 8.86 21.85
N ARG A 19 -5.22 7.71 21.61
CA ARG A 19 -3.76 7.54 21.79
C ARG A 19 -2.97 8.52 20.94
N ARG A 20 -3.38 8.73 19.69
CA ARG A 20 -2.74 9.70 18.78
C ARG A 20 -2.87 11.13 19.29
N ASN A 21 -4.06 11.52 19.76
CA ASN A 21 -4.30 12.85 20.31
C ASN A 21 -3.52 13.11 21.61
N LEU A 22 -3.45 12.11 22.49
CA LEU A 22 -2.64 12.16 23.71
C LEU A 22 -1.15 12.27 23.38
N ALA A 23 -0.64 11.50 22.41
CA ALA A 23 0.75 11.58 22.00
C ALA A 23 1.15 12.96 21.46
N LYS A 24 0.29 13.57 20.62
CA LYS A 24 0.52 14.92 20.08
C LYS A 24 0.53 15.98 21.18
N ARG A 25 -0.51 16.01 22.03
CA ARG A 25 -0.64 17.00 23.11
C ARG A 25 0.39 16.77 24.22
N GLY A 26 0.70 15.52 24.53
CA GLY A 26 1.65 15.14 25.57
C GLY A 26 3.07 15.60 25.27
N LYS A 27 3.50 15.59 23.99
CA LYS A 27 4.80 16.15 23.63
C LYS A 27 4.89 17.66 23.90
N ALA A 28 3.79 18.40 23.73
CA ALA A 28 3.75 19.85 23.96
C ALA A 28 3.73 20.24 25.45
N MET A 29 3.13 19.41 26.32
CA MET A 29 3.04 19.66 27.76
C MET A 29 4.34 19.41 28.54
N GLY A 30 5.29 18.65 27.98
CA GLY A 30 6.54 18.33 28.66
C GLY A 30 6.39 17.31 29.80
N TRP A 31 7.52 16.85 30.35
CA TRP A 31 7.56 15.73 31.30
C TRP A 31 6.87 16.04 32.64
N ALA A 32 7.15 17.21 33.23
CA ALA A 32 6.65 17.59 34.55
C ALA A 32 5.10 17.65 34.60
N GLN A 33 4.48 18.17 33.55
CA GLN A 33 3.03 18.29 33.47
C GLN A 33 2.36 16.94 33.17
N LEU A 34 3.02 16.06 32.40
CA LEU A 34 2.52 14.69 32.20
C LEU A 34 2.50 13.87 33.49
N GLN A 35 3.41 14.13 34.42
CA GLN A 35 3.47 13.44 35.71
C GLN A 35 2.19 13.62 36.54
N GLN A 36 1.53 14.78 36.42
CA GLN A 36 0.23 15.05 37.08
C GLN A 36 -0.91 14.17 36.57
N TYR A 37 -0.75 13.59 35.37
CA TYR A 37 -1.73 12.70 34.73
C TYR A 37 -1.26 11.24 34.70
N ALA A 38 -0.18 10.91 35.41
CA ALA A 38 0.39 9.57 35.45
C ALA A 38 -0.60 8.51 35.99
N THR A 39 -1.61 8.93 36.75
CA THR A 39 -2.72 8.10 37.23
C THR A 39 -3.55 7.50 36.09
N LEU A 40 -3.66 8.22 34.96
CA LEU A 40 -4.44 7.80 33.79
C LEU A 40 -3.62 6.92 32.85
N VAL A 41 -2.45 7.43 32.47
CA VAL A 41 -1.54 6.81 31.50
C VAL A 41 -0.12 7.14 31.91
N ARG A 42 0.77 6.14 31.89
CA ARG A 42 2.20 6.37 32.14
C ARG A 42 2.76 7.38 31.13
N PRO A 43 3.44 8.45 31.57
CA PRO A 43 4.03 9.45 30.67
C PRO A 43 4.96 8.84 29.61
N GLU A 44 5.70 7.81 29.98
CA GLU A 44 6.56 7.01 29.08
C GLU A 44 5.78 6.43 27.90
N THR A 45 4.55 5.94 28.14
CA THR A 45 3.70 5.36 27.10
C THR A 45 3.23 6.43 26.10
N ILE A 46 2.88 7.62 26.60
CA ILE A 46 2.47 8.75 25.75
C ILE A 46 3.64 9.19 24.84
N LEU A 47 4.85 9.32 25.40
CA LEU A 47 6.04 9.65 24.64
C LEU A 47 6.46 8.52 23.68
N GLY A 48 6.28 7.26 24.08
CA GLY A 48 6.50 6.09 23.22
C GLY A 48 5.59 6.10 21.99
N TRP A 49 4.30 6.42 22.17
CA TRP A 49 3.38 6.61 21.05
C TRP A 49 3.80 7.77 20.15
N HIS A 50 4.27 8.87 20.72
CA HIS A 50 4.77 10.00 19.93
C HIS A 50 5.98 9.59 19.06
N ARG A 51 6.96 8.90 19.64
CA ARG A 51 8.13 8.38 18.89
C ARG A 51 7.69 7.45 17.75
N LYS A 52 6.72 6.57 18.01
CA LYS A 52 6.16 5.68 16.98
C LYS A 52 5.49 6.46 15.85
N LEU A 53 4.73 7.52 16.16
CA LEU A 53 4.09 8.37 15.14
C LEU A 53 5.12 9.13 14.30
N VAL A 54 6.20 9.62 14.92
CA VAL A 54 7.31 10.27 14.20
C VAL A 54 7.99 9.26 13.28
N ALA A 55 8.33 8.07 13.78
CA ALA A 55 8.91 7.01 12.95
C ALA A 55 8.00 6.68 11.77
N LEU A 56 6.69 6.50 12.01
CA LEU A 56 5.72 6.27 10.94
C LEU A 56 5.70 7.41 9.93
N LYS A 57 5.75 8.68 10.33
CA LYS A 57 5.79 9.82 9.39
C LYS A 57 6.96 9.73 8.39
N TYR A 58 8.12 9.25 8.83
CA TYR A 58 9.34 9.20 8.00
C TYR A 58 9.54 7.85 7.30
N THR A 59 9.09 6.76 7.90
CA THR A 59 9.26 5.40 7.35
C THR A 59 8.03 4.92 6.56
N SER A 60 6.86 5.56 6.71
CA SER A 60 5.67 5.16 5.97
C SER A 60 5.88 5.39 4.47
N ARG A 61 5.58 4.35 3.68
CA ARG A 61 5.43 4.49 2.23
C ARG A 61 4.32 5.50 1.96
N ARG A 62 4.65 6.58 1.26
CA ARG A 62 3.63 7.55 0.84
C ARG A 62 2.70 6.87 -0.15
N VAL A 63 1.43 6.72 0.22
CA VAL A 63 0.37 6.41 -0.74
C VAL A 63 0.07 7.72 -1.47
N VAL A 64 0.91 8.03 -2.46
CA VAL A 64 0.57 9.08 -3.42
C VAL A 64 -0.54 8.50 -4.30
N LYS A 65 -1.61 9.26 -4.47
CA LYS A 65 -2.66 9.02 -5.46
C LYS A 65 -2.65 10.20 -6.41
N THR A 66 -1.88 10.09 -7.47
CA THR A 66 -1.83 11.06 -8.58
C THR A 66 -2.46 10.40 -9.80
N ASP A 67 -3.06 11.20 -10.69
CA ASP A 67 -3.65 10.75 -11.97
C ASP A 67 -2.70 9.86 -12.78
N ARG A 68 -1.38 10.14 -12.68
CA ARG A 68 -0.34 9.30 -13.30
C ARG A 68 -0.36 7.86 -12.79
N GLN A 69 -0.57 7.65 -11.49
CA GLN A 69 -0.60 6.32 -10.88
C GLN A 69 -1.88 5.58 -11.22
N GLU A 70 -3.01 6.28 -11.29
CA GLU A 70 -4.28 5.71 -11.75
C GLU A 70 -4.16 5.26 -13.21
N ARG A 71 -3.62 6.12 -14.09
CA ARG A 71 -3.33 5.75 -15.47
C ARG A 71 -2.36 4.56 -15.56
N MET A 72 -1.36 4.51 -14.68
CA MET A 72 -0.42 3.39 -14.65
C MET A 72 -1.07 2.09 -14.15
N GLU A 73 -2.09 2.15 -13.30
CA GLU A 73 -2.89 0.98 -12.92
C GLU A 73 -3.61 0.41 -14.14
N VAL A 74 -4.30 1.28 -14.90
CA VAL A 74 -4.98 0.88 -16.14
C VAL A 74 -3.99 0.26 -17.14
N ILE A 75 -2.82 0.87 -17.33
CA ILE A 75 -1.77 0.32 -18.19
C ILE A 75 -1.31 -1.07 -17.69
N ARG A 76 -1.18 -1.27 -16.37
CA ARG A 76 -0.78 -2.56 -15.79
C ARG A 76 -1.83 -3.63 -16.05
N GLU A 77 -3.10 -3.31 -15.85
CA GLU A 77 -4.21 -4.22 -16.10
C GLU A 77 -4.28 -4.61 -17.58
N LEU A 78 -4.16 -3.65 -18.49
CA LEU A 78 -4.14 -3.91 -19.94
C LEU A 78 -2.92 -4.75 -20.36
N CYS A 79 -1.74 -4.48 -19.81
CA CYS A 79 -0.54 -5.28 -20.06
C CYS A 79 -0.78 -6.75 -19.71
N VAL A 80 -1.34 -7.01 -18.52
CA VAL A 80 -1.60 -8.36 -18.02
C VAL A 80 -2.63 -9.05 -18.91
N LYS A 81 -3.77 -8.39 -19.16
CA LYS A 81 -4.86 -8.90 -19.99
C LYS A 81 -4.37 -9.30 -21.38
N PHE A 82 -3.63 -8.43 -22.08
CA PHE A 82 -3.11 -8.75 -23.41
C PHE A 82 -2.13 -9.93 -23.40
N ALA A 83 -1.33 -10.04 -22.34
CA ALA A 83 -0.35 -11.11 -22.23
C ALA A 83 -1.01 -12.46 -21.89
N GLU A 84 -2.12 -12.45 -21.15
CA GLU A 84 -2.92 -13.65 -20.82
C GLU A 84 -3.75 -14.11 -22.03
N GLU A 85 -4.48 -13.19 -22.68
CA GLU A 85 -5.30 -13.49 -23.85
C GLU A 85 -4.46 -13.90 -25.07
N ASN A 86 -3.21 -13.42 -25.15
CA ASN A 86 -2.34 -13.66 -26.29
C ASN A 86 -0.97 -14.19 -25.83
N MET A 87 -0.92 -15.48 -25.49
CA MET A 87 0.26 -16.14 -24.93
C MET A 87 1.51 -16.05 -25.82
N GLY A 88 1.34 -15.91 -27.14
CA GLY A 88 2.44 -15.74 -28.09
C GLY A 88 3.00 -14.30 -28.16
N TRP A 89 2.34 -13.30 -27.58
CA TRP A 89 2.75 -11.91 -27.75
C TRP A 89 3.99 -11.56 -26.92
N GLY A 90 5.04 -11.12 -27.61
CA GLY A 90 6.22 -10.52 -26.99
C GLY A 90 5.99 -9.07 -26.55
N TYR A 91 6.94 -8.53 -25.77
CA TYR A 91 6.83 -7.19 -25.18
C TYR A 91 6.62 -6.07 -26.20
N GLY A 92 7.25 -6.16 -27.37
CA GLY A 92 7.08 -5.18 -28.45
C GLY A 92 5.65 -5.16 -29.00
N ARG A 93 5.00 -6.32 -29.13
CA ARG A 93 3.64 -6.39 -29.66
C ARG A 93 2.61 -5.85 -28.66
N ILE A 94 2.79 -6.14 -27.38
CA ILE A 94 1.98 -5.58 -26.29
C ILE A 94 2.15 -4.05 -26.22
N GLN A 95 3.38 -3.55 -26.37
CA GLN A 95 3.65 -2.11 -26.41
C GLN A 95 2.99 -1.43 -27.62
N GLY A 96 2.99 -2.07 -28.79
CA GLY A 96 2.26 -1.59 -29.97
C GLY A 96 0.76 -1.50 -29.72
N ALA A 97 0.16 -2.55 -29.13
CA ALA A 97 -1.26 -2.55 -28.79
C ALA A 97 -1.64 -1.42 -27.80
N LEU A 98 -0.80 -1.18 -26.79
CA LEU A 98 -0.99 -0.06 -25.86
C LEU A 98 -0.86 1.30 -26.55
N SER A 99 0.06 1.43 -27.51
CA SER A 99 0.25 2.65 -28.29
C SER A 99 -0.98 2.95 -29.16
N ASN A 100 -1.63 1.92 -29.72
CA ASN A 100 -2.87 2.06 -30.48
C ASN A 100 -4.04 2.54 -29.60
N LEU A 101 -4.03 2.22 -28.30
CA LEU A 101 -4.99 2.72 -27.32
C LEU A 101 -4.64 4.13 -26.78
N GLY A 102 -3.56 4.75 -27.27
CA GLY A 102 -3.11 6.08 -26.85
C GLY A 102 -2.18 6.09 -25.64
N TYR A 103 -1.76 4.92 -25.13
CA TYR A 103 -0.81 4.83 -24.03
C TYR A 103 0.64 4.75 -24.52
N LYS A 104 1.44 5.78 -24.22
CA LYS A 104 2.88 5.80 -24.51
C LYS A 104 3.65 5.12 -23.38
N VAL A 105 4.12 3.90 -23.63
CA VAL A 105 4.91 3.10 -22.67
C VAL A 105 6.11 2.46 -23.37
N SER A 106 7.23 2.34 -22.67
CA SER A 106 8.41 1.64 -23.21
C SER A 106 8.22 0.12 -23.12
N MET A 107 8.84 -0.63 -24.03
CA MET A 107 8.88 -2.10 -23.97
C MET A 107 9.48 -2.61 -22.65
N THR A 108 10.46 -1.89 -22.11
CA THR A 108 11.05 -2.19 -20.79
C THR A 108 10.04 -2.04 -19.66
N THR A 109 9.14 -1.08 -19.74
CA THR A 109 8.06 -0.89 -18.76
C THR A 109 7.09 -2.06 -18.81
N VAL A 110 6.68 -2.50 -20.00
CA VAL A 110 5.84 -3.69 -20.18
C VAL A 110 6.50 -4.93 -19.58
N GLY A 111 7.79 -5.16 -19.87
CA GLY A 111 8.54 -6.28 -19.29
C GLY A 111 8.62 -6.23 -17.76
N ASN A 112 8.84 -5.06 -17.17
CA ASN A 112 8.86 -4.88 -15.72
C ASN A 112 7.49 -5.14 -15.08
N ILE A 113 6.40 -4.71 -15.73
CA ILE A 113 5.03 -4.96 -15.28
C ILE A 113 4.73 -6.46 -15.26
N LEU A 114 5.03 -7.16 -16.34
CA LEU A 114 4.79 -8.59 -16.46
C LEU A 114 5.64 -9.40 -15.47
N ARG A 115 6.92 -9.03 -15.31
CA ARG A 115 7.81 -9.65 -14.32
C ARG A 115 7.33 -9.42 -12.88
N ALA A 116 6.86 -8.21 -12.56
CA ALA A 116 6.31 -7.90 -11.24
C ALA A 116 5.04 -8.71 -10.92
N LYS A 117 4.31 -9.15 -11.94
CA LYS A 117 3.15 -10.04 -11.83
C LYS A 117 3.50 -11.53 -11.96
N GLY A 118 4.79 -11.86 -12.14
CA GLY A 118 5.26 -13.25 -12.24
C GLY A 118 5.00 -13.91 -13.59
N ILE A 119 4.66 -13.15 -14.64
CA ILE A 119 4.29 -13.72 -15.92
C ILE A 119 5.53 -13.92 -16.82
N ILE A 120 5.68 -15.14 -17.32
CA ILE A 120 6.85 -15.61 -18.08
C ILE A 120 6.97 -14.86 -19.43
N PRO A 121 8.19 -14.50 -19.88
CA PRO A 121 8.41 -13.91 -21.21
C PRO A 121 7.87 -14.81 -22.35
N SER A 122 7.34 -14.19 -23.41
CA SER A 122 7.14 -14.89 -24.70
C SER A 122 8.52 -14.98 -25.37
N PRO A 123 9.11 -16.19 -25.47
CA PRO A 123 8.53 -17.34 -26.16
C PRO A 123 8.16 -18.54 -25.27
N GLU A 124 8.54 -18.53 -24.00
CA GLU A 124 8.29 -19.65 -23.06
C GLU A 124 6.80 -19.77 -22.72
N ARG A 125 6.09 -18.64 -22.70
CA ARG A 125 4.63 -18.60 -22.52
C ARG A 125 3.88 -19.34 -23.64
N GLY A 126 4.29 -19.17 -24.89
CA GLY A 126 3.65 -19.85 -26.03
C GLY A 126 3.95 -21.35 -26.10
N LYS A 127 4.98 -21.84 -25.41
CA LYS A 127 5.30 -23.27 -25.28
C LYS A 127 4.42 -23.98 -24.25
N GLN A 128 3.84 -23.24 -23.30
CA GLN A 128 2.81 -23.73 -22.38
C GLN A 128 1.47 -23.69 -23.10
N SER A 129 1.32 -24.49 -24.14
CA SER A 129 0.14 -24.49 -24.97
C SER A 129 -0.98 -25.24 -24.24
N ASN A 130 -2.12 -24.60 -23.98
CA ASN A 130 -3.29 -25.18 -23.31
C ASN A 130 -4.16 -26.04 -24.26
N TRP A 131 -3.52 -26.83 -25.15
CA TRP A 131 -4.18 -27.62 -26.21
C TRP A 131 -5.17 -28.70 -25.74
N THR A 132 -5.52 -28.76 -24.45
CA THR A 132 -6.39 -29.81 -23.90
C THR A 132 -7.89 -29.49 -23.93
N GLU A 133 -8.36 -28.38 -24.49
CA GLU A 133 -9.79 -27.97 -24.36
C GLU A 133 -10.64 -27.97 -25.65
N HIS A 134 -10.09 -28.29 -26.84
CA HIS A 134 -10.87 -28.16 -28.09
C HIS A 134 -11.29 -29.46 -28.81
N ASP A 135 -10.92 -30.65 -28.32
CA ASP A 135 -11.25 -31.93 -28.99
C ASP A 135 -12.41 -32.70 -28.32
N SER A 136 -13.54 -32.04 -28.05
CA SER A 136 -14.76 -32.75 -27.65
C SER A 136 -15.99 -32.10 -28.30
N ALA A 137 -16.29 -32.55 -29.52
CA ALA A 137 -17.57 -32.39 -30.19
C ALA A 137 -17.91 -33.69 -30.94
#